data_AF-A0A433D0M6-F1
#
_entry.id   AF-A0A433D0M6-F1
#
_cell.length_a   1.000
_cell.length_b   1.000
_cell.length_c   1.000
_cell.angle_alpha   90.00
_cell.angle_beta   90.00
_cell.angle_gamma   90.00
#
_symmetry.space_group_name_H-M   'P 1'
#
loop_
_entity.id
_entity.type
_entity.pdbx_description
1 polymer ?
#
loop_
_entity_poly.entity_id
_entity_poly.type
_entity_poly.pdbx_seq_one_letter_code
_entity_poly.pdbx_strand_id
1 'polypeptide(L)'
;MAFTPINEKNPLAADILKACAFLYPDNIPLRLFEAQSERIFSPAFAKLPHRSLEAINLLCSSSLVRHTAATTAKRSNSDVYREKLSIHHLVQTIVGLEIDNAERLEWCERLISGLRGEVDSNFEQLDNEYFTRVMEVYGPHIQQVVLQFQKWEAGLSDISNDLPFVDRPLSHTTGSQMV
;
A
#
# COMPACT_ATOMS: atom_id res chain seq x y z
N MET A 1 1.61 -13.08 15.59
CA MET A 1 0.48 -12.55 16.39
C MET A 1 0.88 -11.31 17.21
N ALA A 2 1.69 -10.40 16.67
CA ALA A 2 1.94 -9.11 17.34
C ALA A 2 0.90 -8.03 16.96
N PHE A 3 0.03 -8.32 15.98
CA PHE A 3 -0.80 -7.32 15.30
C PHE A 3 -2.31 -7.44 15.58
N THR A 4 -2.77 -8.57 16.12
CA THR A 4 -4.15 -8.77 16.59
C THR A 4 -4.61 -7.64 17.53
N PRO A 5 -3.78 -7.19 18.51
CA PRO A 5 -4.20 -6.12 19.42
C PRO A 5 -4.37 -4.75 18.74
N ILE A 6 -3.73 -4.52 17.59
CA ILE A 6 -3.82 -3.24 16.85
C ILE A 6 -5.08 -3.24 16.01
N ASN A 7 -5.37 -4.34 15.34
CA ASN A 7 -6.59 -4.49 14.56
C ASN A 7 -7.84 -4.36 15.44
N GLU A 8 -7.81 -4.92 16.66
CA GLU A 8 -8.90 -4.80 17.64
C GLU A 8 -9.09 -3.36 18.16
N LYS A 9 -8.00 -2.61 18.34
CA LYS A 9 -8.03 -1.24 18.86
C LYS A 9 -8.38 -0.21 17.80
N ASN A 10 -7.80 -0.33 16.61
CA ASN A 10 -8.01 0.58 15.50
C ASN A 10 -7.74 -0.14 14.17
N PRO A 11 -8.79 -0.60 13.47
CA PRO A 11 -8.66 -1.24 12.16
C PRO A 11 -7.94 -0.37 11.12
N LEU A 12 -8.11 0.95 11.16
CA LEU A 12 -7.42 1.86 10.25
C LEU A 12 -5.90 1.89 10.53
N ALA A 13 -5.48 1.76 11.79
CA ALA A 13 -4.07 1.65 12.13
C ALA A 13 -3.46 0.36 11.57
N ALA A 14 -4.21 -0.75 11.62
CA ALA A 14 -3.79 -2.00 11.00
C ALA A 14 -3.67 -1.86 9.47
N ASP A 15 -4.64 -1.22 8.82
CA ASP A 15 -4.62 -0.98 7.37
C ASP A 15 -3.47 -0.07 6.94
N ILE A 16 -3.21 1.02 7.68
CA ILE A 16 -2.05 1.90 7.42
C ILE A 16 -0.75 1.10 7.56
N LEU A 17 -0.65 0.24 8.57
CA LEU A 17 0.53 -0.58 8.79
C LEU A 17 0.73 -1.62 7.67
N LYS A 18 -0.35 -2.26 7.23
CA LYS A 18 -0.34 -3.16 6.06
C LYS A 18 0.08 -2.42 4.80
N ALA A 19 -0.47 -1.25 4.53
CA ALA A 19 -0.08 -0.41 3.41
C ALA A 19 1.43 -0.05 3.46
N CYS A 20 1.94 0.33 4.63
CA CYS A 20 3.37 0.60 4.84
C CYS A 20 4.26 -0.62 4.57
N ALA A 21 3.73 -1.85 4.70
CA ALA A 21 4.49 -3.07 4.41
C ALA A 21 4.95 -3.15 2.95
N PHE A 22 4.20 -2.57 2.02
CA PHE A 22 4.49 -2.61 0.57
C PHE A 22 5.24 -1.37 0.06
N LEU A 23 5.26 -0.28 0.84
CA LEU A 23 5.90 0.97 0.46
C LEU A 23 7.39 0.98 0.80
N TYR A 24 8.16 1.89 0.20
CA TYR A 24 9.53 2.14 0.65
C TYR A 24 9.52 2.52 2.14
N PRO A 25 10.39 1.92 2.98
CA PRO A 25 10.26 1.98 4.44
C PRO A 25 10.45 3.38 5.02
N ASP A 26 11.22 4.22 4.36
CA ASP A 26 11.48 5.59 4.81
C ASP A 26 10.63 6.61 4.05
N ASN A 27 10.41 7.78 4.66
CA ASN A 27 9.82 8.94 4.02
C ASN A 27 8.40 8.77 3.42
N ILE A 28 7.61 7.81 3.92
CA ILE A 28 6.24 7.56 3.46
C ILE A 28 5.38 8.81 3.66
N PRO A 29 4.90 9.49 2.60
CA PRO A 29 4.17 10.74 2.74
C PRO A 29 2.79 10.48 3.35
N LEU A 30 2.48 11.11 4.48
CA LEU A 30 1.20 10.91 5.16
C LEU A 30 0.02 11.34 4.29
N ARG A 31 0.22 12.39 3.49
CA ARG A 31 -0.73 12.90 2.50
C ARG A 31 -1.29 11.80 1.60
N LEU A 32 -0.51 10.77 1.27
CA LEU A 32 -0.98 9.64 0.46
C LEU A 32 -2.21 8.97 1.07
N PHE A 33 -2.19 8.74 2.39
CA PHE A 33 -3.28 8.08 3.10
C PHE A 33 -4.49 8.99 3.33
N GLU A 34 -4.27 10.30 3.35
CA GLU A 34 -5.35 11.29 3.55
C GLU A 34 -6.06 11.62 2.25
N ALA A 35 -5.30 11.89 1.19
CA ALA A 35 -5.82 12.30 -0.11
C ALA A 35 -6.39 11.13 -0.93
N GLN A 36 -5.83 9.93 -0.76
CA GLN A 36 -6.24 8.74 -1.51
C GLN A 36 -6.85 7.66 -0.61
N SER A 37 -7.39 8.07 0.54
CA SER A 37 -8.02 7.16 1.52
C SER A 37 -9.06 6.24 0.88
N GLU A 38 -9.89 6.77 -0.03
CA GLU A 38 -10.95 6.04 -0.72
C GLU A 38 -10.42 5.00 -1.72
N ARG A 39 -9.19 5.17 -2.20
CA ARG A 39 -8.54 4.25 -3.15
C ARG A 39 -7.70 3.19 -2.45
N ILE A 40 -7.06 3.58 -1.34
CA ILE A 40 -6.12 2.72 -0.62
C ILE A 40 -6.84 1.86 0.42
N PHE A 41 -7.85 2.40 1.10
CA PHE A 41 -8.54 1.72 2.19
C PHE A 41 -9.96 1.32 1.82
N SER A 42 -10.52 0.41 2.62
CA SER A 42 -11.92 0.02 2.50
C SER A 42 -12.86 1.23 2.60
N PRO A 43 -14.02 1.24 1.91
CA PRO A 43 -14.99 2.34 1.95
C PRO A 43 -15.45 2.74 3.36
N ALA A 44 -15.31 1.83 4.34
CA ALA A 44 -15.56 2.10 5.75
C ALA A 44 -14.67 3.23 6.33
N PHE A 45 -13.53 3.52 5.71
CA PHE A 45 -12.54 4.51 6.18
C PHE A 45 -12.42 5.74 5.26
N ALA A 46 -13.13 5.75 4.13
CA ALA A 46 -13.07 6.77 3.07
C ALA A 46 -13.35 8.23 3.52
N LYS A 47 -14.04 8.45 4.66
CA LYS A 47 -14.60 9.78 5.02
C LYS A 47 -14.04 10.43 6.28
N LEU A 48 -12.94 9.95 6.86
CA LEU A 48 -12.54 10.34 8.23
C LEU A 48 -11.09 10.84 8.32
N PRO A 49 -10.80 12.08 7.87
CA PRO A 49 -9.48 12.69 8.03
C PRO A 49 -9.05 12.87 9.51
N HIS A 50 -9.96 12.82 10.48
CA HIS A 50 -9.60 12.89 11.90
C HIS A 50 -9.16 11.54 12.50
N ARG A 51 -9.49 10.41 11.87
CA ARG A 51 -9.09 9.08 12.37
C ARG A 51 -7.67 8.68 11.98
N SER A 52 -7.08 9.31 10.95
CA SER A 52 -5.69 9.09 10.56
C SER A 52 -4.74 9.46 11.70
N LEU A 53 -4.95 10.60 12.36
CA LEU A 53 -4.09 11.06 13.46
C LEU A 53 -4.10 10.11 14.66
N GLU A 54 -5.28 9.63 15.08
CA GLU A 54 -5.39 8.64 16.17
C GLU A 54 -4.72 7.32 15.79
N ALA A 55 -4.89 6.86 14.55
CA ALA A 55 -4.25 5.65 14.05
C ALA A 55 -2.71 5.80 14.03
N ILE A 56 -2.20 6.93 13.55
CA ILE A 56 -0.75 7.24 13.52
C ILE A 56 -0.20 7.32 14.94
N ASN A 57 -0.89 7.99 15.87
CA ASN A 57 -0.48 8.07 17.26
C ASN A 57 -0.42 6.69 17.92
N LEU A 58 -1.36 5.79 17.60
CA LEU A 58 -1.34 4.40 18.05
C LEU A 58 -0.12 3.64 17.49
N LEU A 59 0.18 3.81 16.19
CA LEU A 59 1.34 3.19 15.56
C LEU A 59 2.69 3.74 16.10
N CYS A 60 2.73 5.03 16.43
CA CYS A 60 3.90 5.66 17.02
C CYS A 60 4.11 5.24 18.47
N SER A 61 3.04 5.20 19.28
CA SER A 61 3.12 4.76 20.68
C SER A 61 3.49 3.28 20.82
N SER A 62 3.15 2.46 19.83
CA SER A 62 3.60 1.06 19.73
C SER A 62 5.00 0.89 19.12
N SER A 63 5.69 1.98 18.78
CA SER A 63 7.03 1.97 18.14
C SER A 63 7.11 1.19 16.82
N LEU A 64 5.98 0.97 16.15
CA LEU A 64 5.92 0.27 14.87
C LEU A 64 6.25 1.19 13.70
N VAL A 65 5.89 2.46 13.84
CA VAL A 65 6.12 3.51 12.85
C VAL A 65 6.70 4.72 13.57
N ARG A 66 7.58 5.44 12.88
CA ARG A 66 8.10 6.74 13.30
C ARG A 66 7.43 7.83 12.48
N HIS A 67 6.76 8.75 13.15
CA HIS A 67 6.24 9.97 12.52
C HIS A 67 7.29 11.08 12.59
N THR A 68 7.60 11.66 11.45
CA THR A 68 8.52 12.80 11.32
C THR A 68 7.74 13.97 10.73
N ALA A 69 7.51 15.00 11.55
CA ALA A 69 6.98 16.28 11.10
C ALA A 69 8.13 17.29 11.04
N ALA A 70 8.32 17.94 9.88
CA ALA A 70 9.35 18.98 9.73
C ALA A 70 9.01 20.21 10.60
N THR A 71 9.68 20.36 11.74
CA THR A 71 9.32 21.35 12.78
C THR A 71 9.90 22.76 12.57
N THR A 72 10.74 23.06 11.57
CA THR A 72 11.61 24.27 11.70
C THR A 72 11.86 25.16 10.48
N ALA A 73 11.27 24.97 9.31
CA ALA A 73 11.33 26.00 8.26
C ALA A 73 9.95 26.58 8.03
N LYS A 74 9.86 27.91 7.89
CA LYS A 74 8.67 28.74 7.60
C LYS A 74 7.51 27.92 7.00
N ARG A 75 6.30 28.08 7.55
CA ARG A 75 5.02 27.67 6.93
C ARG A 75 4.91 28.31 5.53
N SER A 76 5.69 27.82 4.58
CA SER A 76 5.42 28.00 3.17
C SER A 76 4.30 27.03 2.89
N ASN A 77 3.19 27.55 2.37
CA ASN A 77 1.98 26.79 2.04
C ASN A 77 2.21 25.74 0.91
N SER A 78 3.47 25.50 0.53
CA SER A 78 3.92 24.80 -0.67
C SER A 78 4.62 23.47 -0.40
N ASP A 79 4.69 23.01 0.86
CA ASP A 79 5.40 21.78 1.23
C ASP A 79 4.41 20.76 1.78
N VAL A 80 3.57 20.25 0.88
CA VAL A 80 2.45 19.36 1.20
C VAL A 80 2.91 17.93 1.57
N TYR A 81 4.21 17.66 1.49
CA TYR A 81 4.82 16.35 1.78
C TYR A 81 5.68 16.36 3.06
N ARG A 82 5.41 17.31 3.96
CA ARG A 82 6.19 17.51 5.20
C ARG A 82 5.98 16.43 6.26
N GLU A 83 4.79 15.88 6.31
CA GLU A 83 4.46 14.83 7.28
C GLU A 83 4.78 13.49 6.65
N LYS A 84 5.74 12.80 7.28
CA LYS A 84 6.29 11.56 6.77
C LYS A 84 6.27 10.49 7.85
N LEU A 85 5.97 9.28 7.44
CA LEU A 85 6.06 8.06 8.23
C LEU A 85 7.29 7.27 7.82
N SER A 86 7.85 6.52 8.75
CA SER A 86 8.89 5.55 8.46
C SER A 86 8.65 4.29 9.26
N ILE A 87 8.72 3.14 8.61
CA ILE A 87 8.51 1.83 9.21
C ILE A 87 9.85 1.12 9.32
N HIS A 88 10.09 0.47 10.44
CA HIS A 88 11.31 -0.32 10.60
C HIS A 88 11.26 -1.55 9.68
N HIS A 89 12.35 -1.85 8.96
CA HIS A 89 12.42 -2.99 8.02
C HIS A 89 11.97 -4.32 8.63
N LEU A 90 12.30 -4.59 9.90
CA LEU A 90 11.84 -5.79 10.59
C LEU A 90 10.32 -5.82 10.74
N VAL A 91 9.70 -4.70 11.13
CA VAL A 91 8.24 -4.59 11.24
C VAL A 91 7.61 -4.77 9.87
N GLN A 92 8.16 -4.10 8.84
CA GLN A 92 7.73 -4.24 7.45
C GLN A 92 7.73 -5.70 6.99
N THR A 93 8.81 -6.43 7.29
CA THR A 93 8.96 -7.84 6.91
C THR A 93 7.95 -8.72 7.65
N ILE A 94 7.80 -8.54 8.96
CA ILE A 94 6.87 -9.35 9.75
C ILE A 94 5.42 -9.10 9.31
N VAL A 95 5.03 -7.83 9.12
CA VAL A 95 3.70 -7.48 8.62
C VAL A 95 3.48 -8.12 7.25
N GLY A 96 4.43 -7.99 6.33
CA GLY A 96 4.34 -8.60 5.01
C GLY A 96 4.15 -10.12 5.06
N LEU A 97 4.83 -10.82 5.96
CA LEU A 97 4.70 -12.27 6.15
C LEU A 97 3.33 -12.70 6.70
N GLU A 98 2.67 -11.85 7.50
CA GLU A 98 1.33 -12.15 8.04
C GLU A 98 0.21 -11.89 7.02
N ILE A 99 0.44 -11.13 5.95
CA ILE A 99 -0.53 -10.88 4.88
C ILE A 99 -0.53 -12.06 3.89
N ASP A 100 -1.71 -12.62 3.63
CA ASP A 100 -1.87 -13.73 2.69
C ASP A 100 -1.70 -13.31 1.23
N ASN A 101 -1.52 -14.29 0.33
CA ASN A 101 -1.22 -14.00 -1.08
C ASN A 101 -2.37 -13.29 -1.82
N ALA A 102 -3.63 -13.56 -1.48
CA ALA A 102 -4.77 -12.92 -2.12
C ALA A 102 -4.91 -11.46 -1.67
N GLU A 103 -4.72 -11.21 -0.38
CA GLU A 103 -4.72 -9.89 0.22
C GLU A 103 -3.54 -9.04 -0.28
N ARG A 104 -2.36 -9.65 -0.51
CA ARG A 104 -1.19 -8.95 -1.08
C ARG A 104 -1.47 -8.35 -2.45
N LEU A 105 -2.13 -9.10 -3.34
CA LEU A 105 -2.47 -8.61 -4.68
C LEU A 105 -3.40 -7.40 -4.57
N GLU A 106 -4.44 -7.52 -3.74
CA GLU A 106 -5.39 -6.45 -3.49
C GLU A 106 -4.71 -5.19 -2.93
N TRP A 107 -3.77 -5.35 -1.99
CA TRP A 107 -2.96 -4.23 -1.48
C TRP A 107 -2.09 -3.57 -2.56
N CYS A 108 -1.46 -4.37 -3.43
CA CYS A 108 -0.68 -3.81 -4.53
C CYS A 108 -1.55 -2.99 -5.49
N GLU A 109 -2.71 -3.51 -5.89
CA GLU A 109 -3.64 -2.82 -6.78
C GLU A 109 -4.15 -1.50 -6.18
N ARG A 110 -4.56 -1.54 -4.91
CA ARG A 110 -5.01 -0.36 -4.14
C ARG A 110 -3.92 0.70 -4.05
N LEU A 111 -2.69 0.29 -3.74
CA LEU A 111 -1.55 1.21 -3.61
C LEU A 111 -1.14 1.79 -4.95
N ILE A 112 -1.12 1.01 -6.03
CA ILE A 112 -0.84 1.51 -7.38
C ILE A 112 -1.90 2.54 -7.78
N SER A 113 -3.19 2.26 -7.51
CA SER A 113 -4.29 3.19 -7.78
C SER A 113 -4.20 4.49 -6.98
N GLY A 114 -3.80 4.41 -5.71
CA GLY A 114 -3.55 5.57 -4.85
C GLY A 114 -2.36 6.39 -5.31
N LEU A 115 -1.20 5.75 -5.54
CA LEU A 115 0.02 6.40 -6.01
C LEU A 115 -0.20 7.10 -7.36
N ARG A 116 -0.90 6.45 -8.28
CA ARG A 116 -1.30 7.06 -9.55
C ARG A 116 -2.19 8.28 -9.34
N GLY A 117 -3.14 8.22 -8.40
CA GLY A 117 -3.99 9.35 -8.04
C GLY A 117 -3.19 10.57 -7.62
N GLU A 118 -2.16 10.38 -6.79
CA GLU A 118 -1.27 11.48 -6.42
C GLU A 118 -0.47 12.00 -7.62
N VAL A 119 0.09 11.14 -8.48
CA VAL A 119 0.84 11.61 -9.66
C VAL A 119 -0.06 12.38 -10.62
N ASP A 120 -1.25 11.86 -10.93
CA ASP A 120 -2.20 12.44 -11.89
C ASP A 120 -2.79 13.77 -11.37
N SER A 121 -3.21 13.84 -10.10
CA SER A 121 -3.74 15.09 -9.50
C SER A 121 -2.72 16.23 -9.43
N ASN A 122 -1.43 15.90 -9.41
CA ASN A 122 -0.34 16.88 -9.42
C ASN A 122 0.15 17.20 -10.83
N PHE A 123 -0.25 16.42 -11.85
CA PHE A 123 0.12 16.61 -13.25
C PHE A 123 -0.63 17.78 -13.92
N GLU A 124 -1.82 18.15 -13.42
CA GLU A 124 -2.61 19.25 -13.99
C GLU A 124 -2.16 20.66 -13.54
N GLN A 125 -1.26 20.76 -12.55
CA GLN A 125 -0.84 22.02 -11.91
C GLN A 125 0.51 22.58 -12.43
N LEU A 126 0.99 22.10 -13.58
CA LEU A 126 2.38 22.13 -14.06
C LEU A 126 3.17 23.44 -13.87
N ASP A 127 4.06 23.41 -12.87
CA ASP A 127 5.47 23.78 -13.01
C ASP A 127 6.32 22.50 -12.98
N ASN A 128 7.36 22.42 -13.81
CA ASN A 128 8.26 21.26 -13.93
C ASN A 128 9.02 21.00 -12.61
N GLU A 129 9.30 22.05 -11.84
CA GLU A 129 9.92 21.93 -10.52
C GLU A 129 9.01 21.18 -9.52
N TYR A 130 7.71 21.46 -9.55
CA TYR A 130 6.74 20.81 -8.67
C TYR A 130 6.62 19.31 -9.00
N PHE A 131 6.52 18.95 -10.27
CA PHE A 131 6.47 17.55 -10.70
C PHE A 131 7.73 16.78 -10.26
N THR A 132 8.91 17.36 -10.43
CA THR A 132 10.17 16.77 -9.97
C THR A 132 10.13 16.47 -8.47
N ARG A 133 9.64 17.40 -7.66
CA ARG A 133 9.51 17.23 -6.21
C ARG A 133 8.53 16.11 -5.83
N VAL A 134 7.41 15.98 -6.54
CA VAL A 134 6.46 14.88 -6.34
C VAL A 134 7.13 13.54 -6.64
N MET A 135 7.85 13.44 -7.76
CA MET A 135 8.53 12.21 -8.17
C MET A 135 9.69 11.83 -7.24
N GLU A 136 10.41 12.80 -6.66
CA GLU A 136 11.44 12.55 -5.64
C GLU A 136 10.85 11.88 -4.39
N VAL A 137 9.62 12.25 -4.01
CA VAL A 137 8.93 11.66 -2.86
C VAL A 137 8.35 10.30 -3.20
N TYR A 138 7.59 10.18 -4.29
CA TYR A 138 6.83 8.96 -4.59
C TYR A 138 7.61 7.91 -5.39
N GLY A 139 8.67 8.29 -6.11
CA GLY A 139 9.47 7.40 -6.94
C GLY A 139 9.96 6.14 -6.21
N PRO A 140 10.59 6.25 -5.03
CA PRO A 140 11.03 5.09 -4.26
C PRO A 140 9.88 4.16 -3.86
N HIS A 141 8.72 4.72 -3.50
CA HIS A 141 7.55 3.94 -3.11
C HIS A 141 6.94 3.20 -4.31
N ILE A 142 6.83 3.85 -5.47
CA ILE A 142 6.36 3.23 -6.71
C ILE A 142 7.28 2.06 -7.10
N GLN A 143 8.58 2.28 -7.10
CA GLN A 143 9.56 1.24 -7.40
C GLN A 143 9.44 0.05 -6.44
N GLN A 144 9.28 0.32 -5.14
CA GLN A 144 9.14 -0.73 -4.15
C GLN A 144 7.88 -1.57 -4.38
N VAL A 145 6.72 -0.95 -4.62
CA VAL A 145 5.46 -1.68 -4.86
C VAL A 145 5.59 -2.54 -6.12
N VAL A 146 6.19 -2.02 -7.20
CA VAL A 146 6.43 -2.78 -8.44
C VAL A 146 7.38 -3.96 -8.21
N LEU A 147 8.46 -3.77 -7.46
CA LEU A 147 9.41 -4.85 -7.15
C LEU A 147 8.76 -5.94 -6.30
N GLN A 148 7.92 -5.58 -5.34
CA GLN A 148 7.17 -6.55 -4.54
C GLN A 148 6.20 -7.34 -5.41
N PHE A 149 5.45 -6.64 -6.28
CA PHE A 149 4.55 -7.27 -7.24
C PHE A 149 5.28 -8.28 -8.15
N GLN A 150 6.40 -7.90 -8.76
CA GLN A 150 7.19 -8.76 -9.65
C GLN A 150 7.79 -9.97 -8.93
N LYS A 151 8.36 -9.77 -7.73
CA LYS A 151 8.93 -10.87 -6.93
C LYS A 151 7.89 -11.92 -6.59
N TRP A 152 6.64 -11.51 -6.37
CA TRP A 152 5.57 -12.43 -6.02
C TRP A 152 4.90 -13.07 -7.22
N GLU A 153 4.79 -12.37 -8.35
CA GLU A 153 4.39 -12.99 -9.62
C GLU A 153 5.37 -14.12 -10.00
N ALA A 154 6.67 -13.89 -9.83
CA ALA A 154 7.69 -14.93 -10.00
C ALA A 154 7.55 -16.07 -8.97
N GLY A 155 7.31 -15.76 -7.70
CA GLY A 155 7.11 -16.77 -6.65
C GLY A 155 5.84 -17.63 -6.85
N LEU A 156 4.78 -17.07 -7.43
CA LEU A 156 3.57 -17.81 -7.81
C LEU A 156 3.84 -18.80 -8.95
N SER A 157 4.74 -18.45 -9.88
CA SER A 157 5.14 -19.36 -10.97
C SER A 157 5.97 -20.55 -10.49
N ASP A 158 6.79 -20.39 -9.44
CA ASP A 158 7.52 -21.51 -8.82
C ASP A 158 6.57 -22.46 -8.08
N ILE A 159 5.60 -21.93 -7.32
CA ILE A 159 4.61 -22.77 -6.62
C ILE A 159 3.66 -23.48 -7.60
N SER A 160 3.37 -22.85 -8.74
CA SER A 160 2.54 -23.45 -9.80
C SER A 160 3.23 -24.64 -10.50
N ASN A 161 4.55 -24.75 -10.44
CA ASN A 161 5.30 -25.87 -11.03
C ASN A 161 5.42 -27.09 -10.09
N ASP A 162 5.12 -26.92 -8.79
CA ASP A 162 5.20 -27.98 -7.77
C ASP A 162 3.83 -28.63 -7.45
N LEU A 163 2.74 -28.22 -8.12
CA LEU A 163 1.45 -28.86 -7.99
C LEU A 163 1.32 -30.02 -9.00
N PRO A 164 1.16 -31.28 -8.56
CA PRO A 164 0.80 -32.36 -9.47
C PRO A 164 -0.61 -32.09 -9.98
N PHE A 165 -0.68 -31.78 -11.27
CA PHE A 165 -1.80 -31.95 -12.19
C PHE A 165 -3.10 -32.42 -11.51
N VAL A 166 -3.94 -31.47 -11.07
CA VAL A 166 -5.34 -31.80 -10.77
C VAL A 166 -6.04 -31.91 -12.11
N ASP A 167 -6.40 -33.14 -12.46
CA ASP A 167 -7.12 -33.51 -13.67
C ASP A 167 -8.24 -32.53 -13.99
N ARG A 168 -8.14 -31.94 -15.19
CA ARG A 168 -9.22 -31.22 -15.84
C ARG A 168 -10.23 -32.28 -16.30
N PRO A 169 -11.49 -32.31 -15.82
CA PRO A 169 -12.47 -33.22 -16.39
C PRO A 169 -12.78 -32.79 -17.83
N LEU A 170 -12.47 -33.69 -18.77
CA LEU A 170 -12.85 -33.65 -20.18
C LEU A 170 -14.39 -33.58 -20.29
N SER A 171 -14.94 -32.40 -20.56
CA SER A 171 -16.27 -32.32 -21.17
C SER A 171 -16.14 -32.67 -22.64
N HIS A 172 -16.28 -33.97 -22.93
CA HIS A 172 -16.57 -34.48 -24.26
C HIS A 172 -17.81 -33.77 -24.81
N THR A 173 -17.60 -32.86 -25.76
CA THR A 173 -18.66 -32.41 -26.66
C THR A 173 -18.85 -33.52 -27.69
N THR A 174 -19.68 -34.50 -27.38
CA THR A 174 -20.13 -35.49 -28.36
C THR A 174 -21.18 -34.81 -29.23
N GLY A 175 -20.77 -34.32 -30.39
CA GLY A 175 -21.68 -34.19 -31.52
C GLY A 175 -22.10 -35.58 -31.96
N SER A 176 -23.41 -35.84 -32.03
CA SER A 176 -23.96 -36.91 -32.84
C SER A 176 -25.22 -36.43 -33.54
N GLN A 177 -25.21 -36.63 -34.85
CA GLN A 177 -26.16 -36.23 -35.88
C GLN A 177 -27.51 -36.98 -35.84
N MET A 178 -28.50 -36.33 -36.48
CA MET A 178 -29.58 -36.85 -37.34
C MET A 178 -30.54 -37.93 -36.78
N VAL A 179 -31.83 -37.58 -36.72
CA VAL A 179 -32.87 -38.05 -37.67
C VAL A 179 -33.86 -36.91 -37.88
#